data_AF-A0A1S6HIG0-F1
#
_entry.id   AF-A0A1S6HIG0-F1
#
_cell.length_a   1.000
_cell.length_b   1.000
_cell.length_c   1.000
_cell.angle_alpha   90.00
_cell.angle_beta   90.00
_cell.angle_gamma   90.00
#
_symmetry.space_group_name_H-M   'P 1'
#
loop_
_entity.id
_entity.type
_entity.pdbx_description
1 polymer ?
#
loop_
_entity_poly.entity_id
_entity_poly.type
_entity_poly.pdbx_seq_one_letter_code
_entity_poly.pdbx_strand_id
1 'polypeptide(L)'
;MKNLIVLTFVLFFLLHGNLYAKTKKLSWKGVATLDVELLEEKARAYINEKMPELKGAEIKLVQANVGYYKNSEPTLDISFIHSNSFKPMDQNKTLGDQNQYFVKYYMEFVFVEFSQNDEPIKIKVNEALLGGDETSSRERFLGTYNSF
;
A
#
# COMPACT_ATOMS: atom_id res chain seq x y z
N MET A 1 -37.73 -51.25 -19.95
CA MET A 1 -37.42 -50.59 -18.66
C MET A 1 -35.95 -50.77 -18.20
N LYS A 2 -34.98 -51.04 -19.09
CA LYS A 2 -33.54 -51.09 -18.72
C LYS A 2 -32.75 -49.83 -19.14
N ASN A 3 -33.27 -49.05 -20.09
CA ASN A 3 -32.57 -47.90 -20.65
C ASN A 3 -32.88 -46.57 -19.93
N LEU A 4 -33.85 -46.55 -19.00
CA LEU A 4 -34.21 -45.33 -18.26
C LEU A 4 -33.32 -45.09 -17.03
N ILE A 5 -32.76 -46.16 -16.45
CA ILE A 5 -31.93 -46.12 -15.22
C ILE A 5 -30.52 -45.61 -15.53
N VAL A 6 -29.99 -45.93 -16.71
CA VAL A 6 -28.66 -45.47 -17.14
C VAL A 6 -28.66 -43.95 -17.41
N LEU A 7 -29.76 -43.41 -17.93
CA LEU A 7 -29.87 -41.98 -18.21
C LEU A 7 -29.93 -41.13 -16.93
N THR A 8 -30.51 -41.66 -15.86
CA THR A 8 -30.59 -40.97 -14.56
C THR A 8 -29.24 -40.93 -13.83
N PHE A 9 -28.42 -41.98 -13.98
CA PHE A 9 -27.08 -42.01 -13.37
C PHE A 9 -26.09 -41.05 -14.06
N VAL A 10 -26.17 -40.89 -15.38
CA VAL A 10 -25.29 -39.96 -16.13
C VAL A 10 -25.65 -38.50 -15.84
N LEU A 11 -26.94 -38.17 -15.65
CA LEU A 11 -27.34 -36.81 -15.27
C LEU A 11 -26.91 -36.43 -13.83
N PHE A 12 -26.86 -37.40 -12.90
CA PHE A 12 -26.46 -37.12 -11.52
C PHE A 12 -24.96 -36.79 -11.40
N PHE A 13 -24.12 -37.36 -12.27
CA PHE A 13 -22.68 -37.07 -12.33
C PHE A 13 -22.36 -35.70 -12.92
N LEU A 14 -23.21 -35.15 -13.80
CA LEU A 14 -23.00 -33.81 -14.40
C LEU A 14 -23.43 -32.66 -13.48
N LEU A 15 -24.24 -32.93 -12.45
CA LEU A 15 -24.65 -31.92 -11.46
C LEU A 15 -23.66 -31.76 -10.28
N HIS A 16 -22.73 -32.69 -10.10
CA HIS A 16 -21.71 -32.61 -9.03
C HIS A 16 -20.38 -31.99 -9.52
N GLY A 17 -20.31 -31.61 -10.80
CA GLY A 17 -19.11 -31.12 -11.47
C GLY A 17 -19.01 -29.60 -11.56
N ASN A 18 -19.44 -28.85 -10.54
CA ASN A 18 -19.02 -27.45 -10.39
C ASN A 18 -18.55 -27.22 -8.96
N LEU A 19 -17.27 -27.53 -8.80
CA LEU A 19 -16.30 -26.69 -8.11
C LEU A 19 -16.78 -26.21 -6.74
N TYR A 20 -16.34 -26.93 -5.73
CA TYR A 20 -15.70 -26.31 -4.57
C TYR A 20 -15.07 -24.99 -5.04
N ALA A 21 -15.78 -23.88 -4.84
CA ALA A 21 -15.12 -22.62 -4.65
C ALA A 21 -14.22 -22.94 -3.46
N LYS A 22 -12.93 -23.12 -3.75
CA LYS A 22 -11.87 -23.09 -2.77
C LYS A 22 -11.98 -21.67 -2.21
N THR A 23 -12.94 -21.49 -1.31
CA THR A 23 -12.93 -20.41 -0.35
C THR A 23 -11.60 -20.65 0.30
N LYS A 24 -10.59 -19.89 -0.14
CA LYS A 24 -9.42 -19.65 0.69
C LYS A 24 -10.07 -19.17 1.97
N LYS A 25 -10.29 -20.07 2.93
CA LYS A 25 -10.54 -19.73 4.31
C LYS A 25 -9.26 -18.99 4.64
N LEU A 26 -9.31 -17.68 4.45
CA LEU A 26 -8.27 -16.77 4.81
C LEU A 26 -8.35 -16.73 6.33
N SER A 27 -7.85 -17.80 6.96
CA SER A 27 -7.83 -17.93 8.41
C SER A 27 -6.70 -17.04 8.89
N TRP A 28 -7.01 -15.77 9.07
CA TRP A 28 -6.31 -14.98 10.06
C TRP A 28 -6.80 -15.50 11.40
N LYS A 29 -5.91 -16.15 12.13
CA LYS A 29 -6.22 -16.76 13.42
C LYS A 29 -6.53 -15.60 14.38
N GLY A 30 -7.81 -15.30 14.56
CA GLY A 30 -8.24 -14.08 15.24
C GLY A 30 -8.04 -12.85 14.36
N VAL A 31 -8.79 -11.79 14.63
CA VAL A 31 -8.48 -10.45 14.11
C VAL A 31 -7.00 -10.20 14.37
N ALA A 32 -6.20 -10.12 13.30
CA ALA A 32 -4.76 -10.01 13.41
C ALA A 32 -4.45 -8.77 14.26
N THR A 33 -3.85 -8.97 15.43
CA THR A 33 -3.21 -7.88 16.16
C THR A 33 -2.02 -7.46 15.30
N LEU A 34 -2.14 -6.31 14.66
CA LEU A 34 -1.06 -5.69 13.91
C LEU A 34 -0.09 -5.07 14.91
N ASP A 35 1.14 -5.56 14.95
CA ASP A 35 2.20 -4.93 15.74
C ASP A 35 2.79 -3.77 14.94
N VAL A 36 2.19 -2.58 15.10
CA VAL A 36 2.56 -1.38 14.34
C VAL A 36 3.98 -0.94 14.67
N GLU A 37 4.43 -1.10 15.92
CA GLU A 37 5.78 -0.72 16.36
C GLU A 37 6.84 -1.61 15.68
N LEU A 38 6.63 -2.93 15.66
CA LEU A 38 7.54 -3.86 14.98
C LEU A 38 7.59 -3.61 13.47
N LEU A 39 6.43 -3.38 12.85
CA LEU A 39 6.38 -3.09 11.41
C LEU A 39 7.02 -1.74 11.09
N GLU A 40 6.84 -0.73 11.94
CA GLU A 40 7.51 0.56 11.82
C GLU A 40 9.03 0.39 11.88
N GLU A 41 9.56 -0.37 12.85
CA GLU A 41 10.99 -0.65 12.96
C GLU A 41 11.53 -1.33 11.68
N LYS A 42 10.87 -2.40 11.22
CA LYS A 42 11.23 -3.11 9.99
C LYS A 42 11.19 -2.18 8.77
N ALA A 43 10.16 -1.36 8.65
CA ALA A 43 10.01 -0.42 7.54
C ALA A 43 11.10 0.65 7.56
N ARG A 44 11.43 1.22 8.72
CA ARG A 44 12.53 2.20 8.88
C ARG A 44 13.88 1.59 8.49
N ALA A 45 14.16 0.36 8.93
CA ALA A 45 15.37 -0.35 8.54
C ALA A 45 15.44 -0.53 7.01
N TYR A 46 14.32 -0.94 6.40
CA TYR A 46 14.22 -1.13 4.94
C TYR A 46 14.38 0.18 4.15
N ILE A 47 13.77 1.27 4.62
CA ILE A 47 13.94 2.62 4.03
C ILE A 47 15.41 3.04 4.11
N ASN A 48 16.06 2.88 5.26
CA ASN A 48 17.47 3.25 5.43
C ASN A 48 18.40 2.44 4.51
N GLU A 49 18.05 1.19 4.21
CA GLU A 49 18.81 0.35 3.27
C GLU A 49 18.60 0.76 1.81
N LYS A 50 17.34 1.03 1.42
CA LYS A 50 16.96 1.21 0.00
C LYS A 50 16.91 2.66 -0.47
N MET A 51 16.80 3.63 0.44
CA MET A 51 16.70 5.07 0.15
C MET A 51 17.82 5.84 0.87
N PRO A 52 19.09 5.71 0.42
CA PRO A 52 20.22 6.38 1.07
C PRO A 52 20.09 7.92 1.10
N GLU A 53 19.30 8.50 0.20
CA GLU A 53 18.97 9.93 0.18
C GLU A 53 18.16 10.39 1.40
N LEU A 54 17.53 9.47 2.13
CA LEU A 54 16.82 9.75 3.39
C LEU A 54 17.67 9.50 4.63
N LYS A 55 18.95 9.12 4.47
CA LYS A 55 19.83 8.86 5.61
C LYS A 55 19.99 10.12 6.47
N GLY A 56 19.59 10.00 7.74
CA GLY A 56 19.63 11.11 8.71
C GLY A 56 18.45 12.08 8.63
N ALA A 57 17.50 11.87 7.70
CA ALA A 57 16.23 12.58 7.72
C ALA A 57 15.35 12.03 8.85
N GLU A 58 14.61 12.91 9.52
CA GLU A 58 13.57 12.49 10.44
C GLU A 58 12.39 11.95 9.63
N ILE A 59 11.96 10.74 9.95
CA ILE A 59 10.84 10.05 9.30
C ILE A 59 9.76 9.84 10.37
N LYS A 60 8.51 10.18 10.06
CA LYS A 60 7.36 10.07 10.97
C LYS A 60 6.33 9.11 10.40
N LEU A 61 5.82 8.21 11.24
CA LEU A 61 4.75 7.29 10.89
C LEU A 61 3.48 8.09 10.60
N VAL A 62 2.85 7.83 9.45
CA VAL A 62 1.57 8.45 9.08
C VAL A 62 0.43 7.49 9.37
N GLN A 63 0.56 6.23 8.92
CA GLN A 63 -0.47 5.19 9.09
C GLN A 63 0.07 3.81 8.70
N ALA A 64 -0.58 2.77 9.21
CA ALA A 64 -0.47 1.40 8.74
C ALA A 64 -1.82 0.97 8.13
N ASN A 65 -1.82 0.54 6.88
CA ASN A 65 -3.01 0.20 6.12
C ASN A 65 -3.08 -1.29 5.84
N VAL A 66 -4.25 -1.87 6.09
CA VAL A 66 -4.58 -3.24 5.69
C VAL A 66 -5.71 -3.19 4.66
N GLY A 67 -5.44 -3.67 3.45
CA GLY A 67 -6.40 -3.74 2.35
C GLY A 67 -6.97 -5.15 2.19
N TYR A 68 -8.29 -5.29 2.14
CA TYR A 68 -8.97 -6.54 1.77
C TYR A 68 -9.76 -6.36 0.49
N TYR A 69 -9.52 -7.24 -0.49
CA TYR A 69 -10.10 -7.13 -1.81
C TYR A 69 -10.75 -8.46 -2.21
N LYS A 70 -11.91 -8.39 -2.86
CA LYS A 70 -12.75 -9.57 -3.18
C LYS A 70 -12.03 -10.66 -3.99
N ASN A 71 -11.13 -10.26 -4.89
CA ASN A 71 -10.46 -11.15 -5.84
C ASN A 71 -8.92 -11.02 -5.83
N SER A 72 -8.33 -10.45 -4.77
CA SER A 72 -6.88 -10.38 -4.62
C SER A 72 -6.46 -10.71 -3.21
N GLU A 73 -5.16 -10.87 -3.02
CA GLU A 73 -4.61 -11.11 -1.70
C GLU A 73 -4.69 -9.83 -0.86
N PRO A 74 -4.82 -9.94 0.48
CA PRO A 74 -4.73 -8.77 1.34
C PRO A 74 -3.39 -8.08 1.20
N THR A 75 -3.40 -6.76 1.37
CA THR A 75 -2.19 -5.94 1.33
C THR A 75 -1.94 -5.33 2.71
N LEU A 76 -0.67 -5.17 3.06
CA LEU A 76 -0.22 -4.41 4.23
C LEU A 76 0.81 -3.39 3.75
N ASP A 77 0.58 -2.12 4.07
CA ASP A 77 1.55 -1.06 3.83
C ASP A 77 1.66 -0.14 5.06
N ILE A 78 2.88 0.34 5.30
CA ILE A 78 3.12 1.41 6.27
C ILE A 78 3.62 2.63 5.52
N SER A 79 2.99 3.77 5.77
CA SER A 79 3.35 5.03 5.13
C SER A 79 4.00 5.99 6.11
N PHE A 80 4.95 6.76 5.60
CA PHE A 80 5.72 7.74 6.33
C PHE A 80 5.79 9.07 5.60
N ILE A 81 5.97 10.15 6.35
CA ILE A 81 6.42 11.45 5.85
C ILE A 81 7.83 11.72 6.40
N HIS A 82 8.68 12.44 5.67
CA HIS A 82 10.03 12.77 6.11
C HIS A 82 10.33 14.26 6.06
N SER A 83 11.33 14.70 6.82
CA SER A 83 11.71 16.12 6.90
C SER A 83 12.09 16.72 5.54
N ASN A 84 12.59 15.89 4.62
CA ASN A 84 12.99 16.28 3.27
C ASN A 84 11.85 16.18 2.23
N SER A 85 10.60 15.96 2.67
CA SER A 85 9.49 15.68 1.75
C SER A 85 9.09 16.89 0.91
N PHE A 86 9.24 18.12 1.43
CA PHE A 86 8.93 19.35 0.69
C PHE A 86 9.91 19.55 -0.46
N LYS A 87 9.42 19.42 -1.69
CA LYS A 87 10.25 19.46 -2.91
C LYS A 87 9.62 20.31 -4.00
N PRO A 88 10.44 20.98 -4.82
CA PRO A 88 9.98 21.63 -6.04
C PRO A 88 9.68 20.60 -7.13
N MET A 89 8.68 20.88 -7.97
CA MET A 89 8.17 19.94 -8.99
C MET A 89 9.19 19.53 -10.05
N ASP A 90 10.25 20.31 -10.27
CA ASP A 90 11.36 19.96 -11.17
C ASP A 90 12.18 18.76 -10.68
N GLN A 91 12.10 18.42 -9.39
CA GLN A 91 12.70 17.22 -8.80
C GLN A 91 11.81 15.98 -8.87
N ASN A 92 10.55 16.13 -9.31
CA ASN A 92 9.62 15.02 -9.40
C ASN A 92 10.01 14.05 -10.53
N LYS A 93 9.91 12.75 -10.27
CA LYS A 93 10.29 11.68 -11.21
C LYS A 93 9.12 10.80 -11.66
N THR A 94 7.94 11.00 -11.10
CA THR A 94 6.79 10.08 -11.11
C THR A 94 5.58 10.70 -11.80
N LEU A 95 5.30 11.96 -11.50
CA LEU A 95 4.40 12.85 -12.21
C LEU A 95 5.18 13.39 -13.40
N GLY A 96 4.77 13.05 -14.62
CA GLY A 96 5.45 13.49 -15.86
C GLY A 96 5.52 15.02 -16.01
N ASP A 97 5.84 15.51 -17.20
CA ASP A 97 6.04 16.95 -17.47
C ASP A 97 4.72 17.75 -17.25
N GLN A 98 4.46 18.15 -16.00
CA GLN A 98 3.18 18.65 -15.50
C GLN A 98 3.18 20.18 -15.35
N ASN A 99 3.71 20.88 -16.34
CA ASN A 99 3.57 22.33 -16.46
C ASN A 99 2.09 22.79 -16.66
N GLN A 100 1.10 21.89 -16.47
CA GLN A 100 -0.33 22.10 -16.71
C GLN A 100 -1.11 22.58 -15.46
N TYR A 101 -0.57 22.47 -14.24
CA TYR A 101 -1.35 22.71 -13.02
C TYR A 101 -0.98 23.96 -12.22
N PHE A 102 -0.04 24.78 -12.67
CA PHE A 102 0.51 25.91 -11.90
C PHE A 102 1.05 25.51 -10.51
N VAL A 103 1.20 24.21 -10.24
CA VAL A 103 1.78 23.67 -9.01
C VAL A 103 3.29 23.64 -9.17
N LYS A 104 4.00 24.18 -8.17
CA LYS A 104 5.46 24.24 -8.13
C LYS A 104 6.06 23.41 -7.02
N TYR A 105 5.27 23.02 -6.02
CA TYR A 105 5.74 22.28 -4.85
C TYR A 105 4.85 21.09 -4.53
N TYR A 106 5.47 20.03 -4.04
CA TYR A 106 4.82 18.82 -3.57
C TYR A 106 5.48 18.33 -2.26
N MET A 107 4.82 17.40 -1.59
CA MET A 107 5.42 16.61 -0.52
C MET A 107 5.39 15.12 -0.83
N GLU A 108 6.45 14.40 -0.47
CA GLU A 108 6.58 12.96 -0.64
C GLU A 108 6.13 12.18 0.60
N PHE A 109 5.39 11.10 0.35
CA PHE A 109 5.11 10.04 1.31
C PHE A 109 5.76 8.76 0.85
N VAL A 110 6.44 8.07 1.76
CA VAL A 110 7.12 6.81 1.51
C VAL A 110 6.26 5.68 2.06
N PHE A 111 5.90 4.73 1.20
CA PHE A 111 5.12 3.56 1.55
C PHE A 111 6.00 2.31 1.48
N VAL A 112 6.03 1.54 2.55
CA VAL A 112 6.67 0.22 2.59
C VAL A 112 5.58 -0.84 2.56
N GLU A 113 5.56 -1.62 1.49
CA GLU A 113 4.67 -2.77 1.33
C GLU A 113 5.28 -4.00 2.00
N PHE A 114 4.44 -4.77 2.70
CA PHE A 114 4.80 -6.00 3.40
C PHE A 114 4.17 -7.22 2.73
N SER A 115 4.92 -8.32 2.74
CA SER A 115 4.39 -9.64 2.41
C SER A 115 3.48 -10.17 3.53
N GLN A 116 2.76 -11.27 3.27
CA GLN A 116 1.97 -11.98 4.28
C GLN A 116 2.79 -12.59 5.42
N ASN A 117 4.13 -12.60 5.31
CA ASN A 117 5.05 -13.07 6.34
C ASN A 117 5.69 -11.90 7.11
N ASP A 118 5.11 -10.70 7.04
CA ASP A 118 5.58 -9.48 7.72
C ASP A 118 6.99 -9.03 7.32
N GLU A 119 7.41 -9.36 6.10
CA GLU A 119 8.68 -8.92 5.52
C GLU A 119 8.47 -7.77 4.53
N PRO A 120 9.24 -6.67 4.63
CA PRO A 120 9.22 -5.58 3.64
C PRO A 120 9.60 -6.09 2.25
N ILE A 121 8.80 -5.76 1.23
CA ILE A 121 9.04 -6.23 -0.15
C ILE A 121 9.26 -5.09 -1.13
N LYS A 122 8.67 -3.91 -0.91
CA LYS A 122 8.69 -2.84 -1.89
C LYS A 122 8.53 -1.47 -1.24
N ILE A 123 9.23 -0.48 -1.79
CA ILE A 123 9.00 0.93 -1.49
C ILE A 123 8.23 1.59 -2.65
N LYS A 124 7.25 2.41 -2.32
CA LYS A 124 6.57 3.33 -3.24
C LYS A 124 6.69 4.74 -2.69
N VAL A 125 6.83 5.72 -3.58
CA VAL A 125 6.72 7.13 -3.24
C VAL A 125 5.43 7.65 -3.86
N ASN A 126 4.62 8.32 -3.06
CA ASN A 126 3.44 9.05 -3.54
C ASN A 126 3.59 10.53 -3.20
N GLU A 127 3.03 11.36 -4.04
CA GLU A 127 3.15 12.81 -3.93
C GLU A 127 1.80 13.45 -3.60
N ALA A 128 1.82 14.40 -2.68
CA ALA A 128 0.72 15.32 -2.45
C ALA A 128 1.10 16.70 -2.98
N LEU A 129 0.32 17.21 -3.94
CA LEU A 129 0.51 18.54 -4.52
C LEU A 129 0.18 19.62 -3.48
N LEU A 130 1.07 20.61 -3.33
CA LEU A 130 0.91 21.66 -2.32
C LEU A 130 0.39 22.96 -2.93
N GLY A 131 1.04 23.47 -3.97
CA GLY A 131 0.65 24.74 -4.60
C GLY A 131 1.75 25.38 -5.43
N GLY A 132 1.46 26.58 -5.95
CA GLY A 132 2.39 27.37 -6.78
C GLY A 132 3.24 28.40 -6.02
N ASP A 133 2.84 28.76 -4.81
CA ASP A 133 3.55 29.71 -3.94
C ASP A 133 4.40 28.95 -2.90
N GLU A 134 5.66 29.35 -2.71
CA GLU A 134 6.58 28.63 -1.82
C GLU A 134 6.16 28.75 -0.36
N THR A 135 5.88 29.97 0.11
CA THR A 135 5.56 30.24 1.52
C THR A 135 4.33 29.46 1.94
N SER A 136 3.23 29.59 1.19
CA SER A 136 1.97 28.90 1.47
C SER A 136 2.13 27.38 1.39
N SER A 137 2.93 26.88 0.45
CA SER A 137 3.18 25.44 0.30
C SER A 137 4.03 24.89 1.44
N ARG A 138 5.03 25.65 1.89
CA ARG A 138 5.87 25.31 3.04
C ARG A 138 5.06 25.29 4.33
N GLU A 139 4.17 26.26 4.52
CA GLU A 139 3.25 26.27 5.66
C GLU A 139 2.34 25.04 5.67
N ARG A 140 1.77 24.66 4.52
CA ARG A 140 0.98 23.43 4.38
C ARG A 140 1.80 22.18 4.71
N PHE A 141 3.01 22.08 4.16
CA PHE A 141 3.92 20.98 4.46
C PHE A 141 4.21 20.90 5.96
N LEU A 142 4.60 22.01 6.60
CA LEU A 142 4.91 22.03 8.03
C LEU A 142 3.67 21.68 8.87
N GLY A 143 2.49 22.16 8.49
CA GLY A 143 1.24 21.80 9.13
C GLY A 143 0.96 20.30 9.09
N THR A 144 1.13 19.67 7.92
CA THR A 144 0.99 18.21 7.78
C THR A 144 2.11 17.44 8.48
N TYR A 145 3.36 17.88 8.35
CA TYR A 145 4.51 17.20 8.94
C TYR A 145 4.48 17.23 10.48
N ASN A 146 3.98 18.31 11.07
CA ASN A 146 3.88 18.47 12.52
C ASN A 146 2.60 17.86 13.12
N SER A 147 1.65 17.40 12.30
CA SER A 147 0.47 16.68 12.79
C SER A 147 0.75 15.20 13.09
N PHE A 148 1.94 14.72 12.73
CA PHE A 148 2.47 13.40 13.06
C PHE A 148 3.68 13.57 13.99
#